data_AF-A0A1Y5RN41-F1
#
_entry.id   AF-A0A1Y5RN41-F1
#
_cell.length_a   1.000
_cell.length_b   1.000
_cell.length_c   1.000
_cell.angle_alpha   90.00
_cell.angle_beta   90.00
_cell.angle_gamma   90.00
#
_symmetry.space_group_name_H-M   'P 1'
#
loop_
_entity.id
_entity.type
_entity.pdbx_description
1 polymer ?
#
loop_
_entity_poly.entity_id
_entity_poly.type
_entity_poly.pdbx_seq_one_letter_code
_entity_poly.pdbx_strand_id
1 'polypeptide(L)'
;MIRLAFLGVVLGAGLLAYLGFAVMRSSGDAPAPTAESAPTPEITEAADQPSAAPRRVFLQGEDLSNGMLVLVLHGAGTGGADLVVTDRDALMAAQDSAWVTEGDTPIATLYRDDATALTVTGDAENADLSTLTAAADPLIQIDDVYDDYTAYLDALTAIAADPDFALLGHADVHPAPQQTPSATLVLPTITRPATQSLNVETHTALVSALVSDALPAGTTLKALTITPLGAPIVIDADNGRAATAGGAEIPFPEVQVYSVTATLSGTSDLSDETLQSLTDQTTLTIDYTDEARAFIARLGLPCADCFAIAPKGDTYTEATITTRQAEAYPLSYYDLREAP
;
A
#
# COMPACT_ATOMS: atom_id res chain seq x y z
N MET A 1 25.05 -0.39 -4.61
CA MET A 1 25.55 1.00 -4.52
C MET A 1 24.46 2.03 -4.84
N ILE A 2 23.23 1.85 -4.33
CA ILE A 2 22.08 2.77 -4.58
C ILE A 2 21.65 3.51 -3.30
N ARG A 3 22.21 3.16 -2.13
CA ARG A 3 21.80 3.70 -0.82
C ARG A 3 22.43 5.06 -0.45
N LEU A 4 23.30 5.63 -1.29
CA LEU A 4 23.96 6.94 -1.01
C LEU A 4 23.36 8.12 -1.78
N ALA A 5 22.57 7.88 -2.83
CA ALA A 5 21.95 8.97 -3.61
C ALA A 5 20.72 9.57 -2.93
N PHE A 6 20.01 8.80 -2.10
CA PHE A 6 18.78 9.25 -1.44
C PHE A 6 19.03 10.20 -0.25
N LEU A 7 20.19 10.07 0.41
CA LEU A 7 20.53 10.91 1.56
C LEU A 7 20.86 12.37 1.17
N GLY A 8 21.31 12.60 -0.07
CA GLY A 8 21.68 13.93 -0.56
C GLY A 8 20.49 14.84 -0.89
N VAL A 9 19.35 14.24 -1.28
CA VAL A 9 18.15 15.00 -1.68
C VAL A 9 17.35 15.48 -0.47
N VAL A 10 17.29 14.67 0.60
CA VAL A 10 16.58 15.02 1.84
C VAL A 10 17.30 16.12 2.63
N LEU A 11 18.64 16.16 2.60
CA LEU A 11 19.43 17.20 3.28
C LEU A 11 19.39 18.56 2.56
N GLY A 12 19.22 18.58 1.23
CA GLY A 12 19.14 19.83 0.45
C GLY A 12 17.81 20.56 0.61
N ALA A 13 16.69 19.83 0.72
CA ALA A 13 15.36 20.42 0.88
C ALA A 13 15.14 21.02 2.28
N GLY A 14 15.74 20.42 3.32
CA GLY A 14 15.63 20.91 4.71
C GLY A 14 16.35 22.24 4.95
N LEU A 15 17.45 22.53 4.24
CA LEU A 15 18.25 23.75 4.46
C LEU A 15 17.61 25.01 3.87
N LEU A 16 16.79 24.87 2.82
CA LEU A 16 16.08 25.99 2.19
C LEU A 16 14.85 26.43 3.00
N ALA A 17 14.24 25.54 3.78
CA ALA A 17 13.13 25.87 4.67
C ALA A 17 13.57 26.66 5.92
N TYR A 18 14.80 26.47 6.39
CA TYR A 18 15.30 27.15 7.60
C TYR A 18 15.77 28.60 7.33
N LEU A 19 16.27 28.90 6.12
CA LEU A 19 16.73 30.25 5.77
C LEU A 19 15.61 31.26 5.49
N GLY A 20 14.39 30.81 5.18
CA GLY A 20 13.24 31.69 4.96
C GLY A 20 12.65 32.28 6.25
N PHE A 21 12.80 31.60 7.39
CA PHE A 21 12.16 31.98 8.65
C PHE A 21 13.01 32.93 9.52
N ALA A 22 14.30 33.07 9.23
CA ALA A 22 15.21 33.92 10.00
C ALA A 22 15.24 35.41 9.56
N VAL A 23 14.59 35.77 8.45
CA VAL A 23 14.67 37.14 7.88
C VAL A 23 13.50 38.05 8.31
N MET A 24 12.47 37.54 9.01
CA MET A 24 11.30 38.34 9.41
C MET A 24 11.28 38.85 10.87
N ARG A 25 12.36 38.69 11.64
CA ARG A 25 12.47 39.22 13.01
C ARG A 25 13.73 40.07 13.22
N SER A 26 13.80 41.23 12.58
CA SER A 26 14.73 42.28 13.00
C SER A 26 14.44 43.62 12.31
N SER A 27 13.63 44.47 12.95
CA SER A 27 13.86 45.93 12.98
C SER A 27 12.77 46.60 13.81
N GLY A 28 13.02 46.69 15.12
CA GLY A 28 12.43 47.74 15.95
C GLY A 28 13.43 48.87 16.04
N ASP A 29 13.02 50.08 15.69
CA ASP A 29 13.65 51.31 16.15
C ASP A 29 12.55 52.35 16.38
N ALA A 30 12.47 52.78 17.64
CA ALA A 30 11.62 53.88 18.08
C ALA A 30 12.42 55.19 18.05
N PRO A 31 11.74 56.33 17.85
CA PRO A 31 12.11 57.53 18.56
C PRO A 31 10.91 58.09 19.36
N ALA A 32 11.18 58.51 20.59
CA ALA A 32 10.28 59.31 21.43
C ALA A 32 10.55 60.81 21.22
N PRO A 33 9.82 61.72 21.90
CA PRO A 33 8.43 62.08 21.68
C PRO A 33 8.30 63.58 21.34
N THR A 34 7.18 64.00 20.74
CA THR A 34 6.83 65.42 20.65
C THR A 34 5.42 65.59 21.22
N ALA A 35 5.33 66.38 22.29
CA ALA A 35 4.07 66.84 22.85
C ALA A 35 3.40 67.82 21.86
N GLU A 36 2.07 67.82 21.79
CA GLU A 36 1.22 69.00 22.03
C GLU A 36 -0.26 68.77 21.62
N SER A 37 -1.13 69.26 22.51
CA SER A 37 -2.56 69.62 22.35
C SER A 37 -3.65 68.55 22.31
N ALA A 38 -4.45 68.55 23.39
CA ALA A 38 -5.82 68.06 23.42
C ALA A 38 -6.75 68.92 22.55
N PRO A 39 -7.76 68.33 21.90
CA PRO A 39 -9.13 68.74 22.23
C PRO A 39 -10.19 67.62 22.19
N THR A 40 -11.16 67.77 23.10
CA THR A 40 -12.60 67.44 23.03
C THR A 40 -13.06 65.96 22.98
N PRO A 41 -13.97 65.52 23.88
CA PRO A 41 -14.49 64.16 23.87
C PRO A 41 -15.47 63.95 22.70
N GLU A 42 -15.13 63.04 21.81
CA GLU A 42 -16.07 62.43 20.87
C GLU A 42 -16.80 61.31 21.62
N ILE A 43 -18.12 61.38 21.68
CA ILE A 43 -18.95 60.32 22.23
C ILE A 43 -18.87 59.16 21.24
N THR A 44 -18.05 58.16 21.55
CA THR A 44 -18.03 56.89 20.81
C THR A 44 -19.34 56.17 21.06
N GLU A 45 -20.16 56.11 20.01
CA GLU A 45 -21.29 55.19 19.88
C GLU A 45 -20.81 53.78 20.30
N ALA A 46 -21.54 53.15 21.22
CA ALA A 46 -21.26 51.77 21.62
C ALA A 46 -21.25 50.91 20.34
N ALA A 47 -20.07 50.36 20.01
CA ALA A 47 -19.96 49.34 18.99
C ALA A 47 -20.96 48.23 19.34
N ASP A 48 -21.87 47.92 18.42
CA ASP A 48 -22.65 46.69 18.43
C ASP A 48 -21.67 45.55 18.72
N GLN A 49 -21.81 44.91 19.87
CA GLN A 49 -21.09 43.68 20.14
C GLN A 49 -21.51 42.68 19.06
N PRO A 50 -20.58 41.99 18.38
CA PRO A 50 -20.94 40.89 17.52
C PRO A 50 -21.74 39.90 18.37
N SER A 51 -22.99 39.66 17.96
CA SER A 51 -23.85 38.65 18.55
C SER A 51 -23.06 37.35 18.61
N ALA A 52 -22.75 36.86 19.81
CA ALA A 52 -22.06 35.60 19.99
C ALA A 52 -22.83 34.52 19.20
N ALA A 53 -22.12 33.77 18.36
CA ALA A 53 -22.72 32.66 17.64
C ALA A 53 -23.42 31.72 18.64
N PRO A 54 -24.57 31.12 18.27
CA PRO A 54 -25.32 30.26 19.17
C PRO A 54 -24.44 29.08 19.61
N ARG A 55 -24.34 28.89 20.93
CA ARG A 55 -23.59 27.79 21.54
C ARG A 55 -24.46 26.56 21.63
N ARG A 56 -23.91 25.39 21.30
CA ARG A 56 -24.56 24.08 21.41
C ARG A 56 -23.76 23.20 22.36
N VAL A 57 -24.39 22.75 23.45
CA VAL A 57 -23.87 21.69 24.31
C VAL A 57 -24.09 20.37 23.59
N PHE A 58 -23.03 19.64 23.26
CA PHE A 58 -23.12 18.52 22.31
C PHE A 58 -23.29 17.14 22.96
N LEU A 59 -22.93 16.99 24.23
CA LEU A 59 -23.16 15.75 24.99
C LEU A 59 -24.55 15.71 25.64
N GLN A 60 -25.29 16.83 25.60
CA GLN A 60 -26.58 16.95 26.26
C GLN A 60 -27.60 16.00 25.64
N GLY A 61 -28.17 15.11 26.46
CA GLY A 61 -29.18 14.14 26.03
C GLY A 61 -28.63 12.82 25.51
N GLU A 62 -27.30 12.68 25.40
CA GLU A 62 -26.66 11.41 25.09
C GLU A 62 -26.71 10.44 26.29
N ASP A 63 -26.98 9.17 26.03
CA ASP A 63 -26.92 8.13 27.07
C ASP A 63 -25.46 7.73 27.32
N LEU A 64 -24.90 8.17 28.44
CA LEU A 64 -23.52 7.87 28.84
C LEU A 64 -23.43 6.73 29.88
N SER A 65 -24.53 6.02 30.14
CA SER A 65 -24.61 5.04 31.23
C SER A 65 -24.19 3.61 30.84
N ASN A 66 -24.19 3.28 29.54
CA ASN A 66 -23.99 1.93 29.04
C ASN A 66 -22.95 1.86 27.90
N GLY A 67 -22.36 0.68 27.72
CA GLY A 67 -21.37 0.39 26.67
C GLY A 67 -19.97 0.94 26.97
N MET A 68 -18.99 0.55 26.17
CA MET A 68 -17.68 1.21 26.15
C MET A 68 -17.83 2.56 25.46
N LEU A 69 -17.48 3.65 26.14
CA LEU A 69 -17.61 5.00 25.62
C LEU A 69 -16.22 5.57 25.38
N VAL A 70 -15.98 6.03 24.15
CA VAL A 70 -14.72 6.64 23.75
C VAL A 70 -15.05 7.94 23.02
N LEU A 71 -14.61 9.07 23.56
CA LEU A 71 -14.75 10.36 22.89
C LEU A 71 -13.40 10.76 22.29
N VAL A 72 -13.35 10.86 20.97
CA VAL A 72 -12.19 11.43 20.26
C VAL A 72 -12.41 12.92 20.07
N LEU A 73 -11.44 13.74 20.49
CA LEU A 73 -11.39 15.19 20.28
C LEU A 73 -10.40 15.47 19.14
N HIS A 74 -10.92 15.97 18.02
CA HIS A 74 -10.11 16.15 16.81
C HIS A 74 -9.28 17.42 16.90
N GLY A 75 -7.97 17.31 16.71
CA GLY A 75 -7.04 18.43 16.70
C GLY A 75 -6.93 19.21 18.02
N ALA A 76 -7.45 18.68 19.13
CA ALA A 76 -7.47 19.36 20.43
C ALA A 76 -6.13 19.28 21.19
N GLY A 77 -5.22 18.41 20.76
CA GLY A 77 -3.91 18.17 21.35
C GLY A 77 -2.82 19.12 20.87
N THR A 78 -1.64 19.00 21.49
CA THR A 78 -0.47 19.79 21.10
C THR A 78 -0.09 19.52 19.64
N GLY A 79 0.05 20.58 18.84
CA GLY A 79 0.37 20.45 17.42
C GLY A 79 -0.80 19.98 16.55
N GLY A 80 -2.04 19.99 17.07
CA GLY A 80 -3.22 19.55 16.35
C GLY A 80 -3.40 18.03 16.33
N ALA A 81 -2.87 17.32 17.33
CA ALA A 81 -3.08 15.89 17.51
C ALA A 81 -4.49 15.59 18.05
N ASP A 82 -5.02 14.42 17.73
CA ASP A 82 -6.28 13.94 18.29
C ASP A 82 -6.07 13.45 19.72
N LEU A 83 -7.04 13.72 20.58
CA LEU A 83 -7.08 13.26 21.96
C LEU A 83 -8.23 12.29 22.17
N VAL A 84 -8.12 11.44 23.17
CA VAL A 84 -9.13 10.45 23.53
C VAL A 84 -9.52 10.59 24.99
N VAL A 85 -10.82 10.55 25.27
CA VAL A 85 -11.39 10.54 26.63
C VAL A 85 -12.16 9.23 26.80
N THR A 86 -11.70 8.40 27.74
CA THR A 86 -12.35 7.15 28.15
C THR A 86 -12.94 7.23 29.56
N ASP A 87 -12.57 8.24 30.35
CA ASP A 87 -13.11 8.47 31.70
C ASP A 87 -14.59 8.86 31.64
N ARG A 88 -15.44 7.93 32.10
CA ARG A 88 -16.89 8.11 32.15
C ARG A 88 -17.30 9.25 33.09
N ASP A 89 -16.62 9.45 34.21
CA ASP A 89 -16.97 10.52 35.15
C ASP A 89 -16.66 11.89 34.53
N ALA A 90 -15.57 12.00 33.77
CA ALA A 90 -15.25 13.20 32.99
C ALA A 90 -16.30 13.46 31.89
N LEU A 91 -16.72 12.43 31.15
CA LEU A 91 -17.77 12.55 30.12
C LEU A 91 -19.12 13.00 30.72
N MET A 92 -19.52 12.44 31.86
CA MET A 92 -20.74 12.85 32.56
C MET A 92 -20.64 14.28 33.11
N ALA A 93 -19.49 14.67 33.67
CA ALA A 93 -19.28 16.02 34.18
C ALA A 93 -19.30 17.07 33.06
N ALA A 94 -18.83 16.71 31.86
CA ALA A 94 -18.84 17.56 30.67
C ALA A 94 -20.21 17.66 29.99
N GLN A 95 -21.20 16.84 30.37
CA GLN A 95 -22.47 16.70 29.68
C GLN A 95 -23.25 18.02 29.53
N ASP A 96 -23.16 18.90 30.53
CA ASP A 96 -23.86 20.19 30.57
C ASP A 96 -22.94 21.39 30.33
N SER A 97 -21.63 21.18 30.15
CA SER A 97 -20.64 22.27 30.05
C SER A 97 -19.82 22.28 28.77
N ALA A 98 -19.62 21.15 28.11
CA ALA A 98 -18.86 21.10 26.86
C ALA A 98 -19.72 21.63 25.69
N TRP A 99 -19.31 22.75 25.10
CA TRP A 99 -20.09 23.43 24.05
C TRP A 99 -19.23 23.83 22.85
N VAL A 100 -19.91 23.97 21.72
CA VAL A 100 -19.30 24.30 20.41
C VAL A 100 -20.18 25.32 19.70
N THR A 101 -19.60 26.20 18.88
CA THR A 101 -20.35 27.04 17.94
C THR A 101 -20.46 26.36 16.57
N GLU A 102 -21.39 26.86 15.74
CA GLU A 102 -21.62 26.34 14.40
C GLU A 102 -20.36 26.36 13.52
N GLY A 103 -20.16 25.29 12.78
CA GLY A 103 -19.04 25.07 11.87
C GLY A 103 -19.12 23.70 11.21
N ASP A 104 -18.35 23.53 10.14
CA ASP A 104 -18.40 22.35 9.26
C ASP A 104 -17.29 21.33 9.53
N THR A 105 -16.36 21.63 10.43
CA THR A 105 -15.23 20.75 10.74
C THR A 105 -15.59 19.81 11.89
N PRO A 106 -15.33 18.49 11.79
CA PRO A 106 -15.43 17.58 12.92
C PRO A 106 -14.48 18.01 14.03
N ILE A 107 -15.00 18.14 15.25
CA ILE A 107 -14.25 18.55 16.44
C ILE A 107 -14.32 17.51 17.55
N ALA A 108 -15.36 16.69 17.56
CA ALA A 108 -15.43 15.53 18.44
C ALA A 108 -16.23 14.39 17.79
N THR A 109 -15.92 13.15 18.17
CA THR A 109 -16.71 11.96 17.80
C THR A 109 -16.81 11.04 18.98
N LEU A 110 -18.05 10.74 19.39
CA LEU A 110 -18.36 9.77 20.44
C LEU A 110 -18.59 8.42 19.78
N TYR A 111 -17.82 7.43 20.23
CA TYR A 111 -18.00 6.03 19.91
C TYR A 111 -18.64 5.31 21.09
N ARG A 112 -19.58 4.42 20.79
CA ARG A 112 -20.14 3.44 21.72
C ARG A 112 -19.93 2.06 21.14
N ASP A 113 -19.18 1.22 21.85
CA ASP A 113 -18.87 -0.16 21.42
C ASP A 113 -18.33 -0.18 19.98
N ASP A 114 -17.30 0.64 19.71
CA ASP A 114 -16.68 0.90 18.40
C ASP A 114 -17.57 1.51 17.31
N ALA A 115 -18.87 1.69 17.54
CA ALA A 115 -19.77 2.34 16.59
C ALA A 115 -19.87 3.84 16.85
N THR A 116 -19.89 4.64 15.79
CA THR A 116 -20.13 6.09 15.90
C THR A 116 -21.53 6.35 16.46
N ALA A 117 -21.59 6.89 17.68
CA ALA A 117 -22.83 7.30 18.31
C ALA A 117 -23.19 8.75 17.96
N LEU A 118 -22.19 9.63 17.95
CA LEU A 118 -22.35 11.06 17.67
C LEU A 118 -21.11 11.63 16.99
N THR A 119 -21.30 12.39 15.92
CA THR A 119 -20.25 13.25 15.34
C THR A 119 -20.64 14.71 15.57
N VAL A 120 -19.70 15.49 16.09
CA VAL A 120 -19.89 16.90 16.40
C VAL A 120 -19.03 17.71 15.44
N THR A 121 -19.67 18.59 14.68
CA THR A 121 -18.99 19.61 13.89
C THR A 121 -19.12 20.97 14.56
N GLY A 122 -18.11 21.81 14.39
CA GLY A 122 -18.11 23.16 14.90
C GLY A 122 -16.86 23.94 14.57
N ASP A 123 -16.79 25.16 15.10
CA ASP A 123 -15.59 25.98 15.07
C ASP A 123 -14.73 25.69 16.31
N ALA A 124 -13.58 25.05 16.11
CA ALA A 124 -12.66 24.67 17.18
C ALA A 124 -12.06 25.87 17.93
N GLU A 125 -11.93 27.04 17.28
CA GLU A 125 -11.45 28.26 17.93
C GLU A 125 -12.49 28.84 18.90
N ASN A 126 -13.76 28.49 18.69
CA ASN A 126 -14.90 28.94 19.46
C ASN A 126 -15.65 27.75 20.10
N ALA A 127 -14.91 26.87 20.75
CA ALA A 127 -15.44 25.76 21.54
C ALA A 127 -14.86 25.76 22.97
N ASP A 128 -15.62 25.23 23.93
CA ASP A 128 -15.12 24.94 25.28
C ASP A 128 -15.10 23.44 25.49
N LEU A 129 -13.90 22.88 25.35
CA LEU A 129 -13.58 21.47 25.58
C LEU A 129 -12.71 21.29 26.83
N SER A 130 -12.55 22.32 27.66
CA SER A 130 -11.55 22.36 28.74
C SER A 130 -11.73 21.25 29.79
N THR A 131 -12.98 20.88 30.07
CA THR A 131 -13.33 19.78 30.97
C THR A 131 -12.95 18.41 30.41
N LEU A 132 -13.00 18.26 29.08
CA LEU A 132 -12.68 17.01 28.38
C LEU A 132 -11.17 16.89 28.16
N THR A 133 -10.50 17.96 27.71
CA THR A 133 -9.05 17.95 27.45
C THR A 133 -8.22 17.74 28.71
N ALA A 134 -8.74 18.07 29.89
CA ALA A 134 -8.08 17.81 31.18
C ALA A 134 -8.06 16.31 31.56
N ALA A 135 -8.95 15.51 30.98
CA ALA A 135 -9.08 14.07 31.21
C ALA A 135 -8.80 13.27 29.92
N ALA A 136 -8.11 13.89 28.95
CA ALA A 136 -7.84 13.29 27.65
C ALA A 136 -6.37 12.91 27.49
N ASP A 137 -6.14 11.78 26.83
CA ASP A 137 -4.83 11.30 26.45
C ASP A 137 -4.60 11.42 24.93
N PRO A 138 -3.36 11.39 24.44
CA PRO A 138 -3.09 11.29 23.00
C PRO A 138 -3.69 10.01 22.42
N LEU A 139 -4.41 10.13 21.29
CA LEU A 139 -4.90 8.96 20.57
C LEU A 139 -3.74 8.29 19.80
N ILE A 140 -3.46 7.02 20.10
CA ILE A 140 -2.38 6.26 19.47
C ILE A 140 -2.98 5.20 18.56
N GLN A 141 -2.72 5.31 17.25
CA GLN A 141 -3.07 4.28 16.28
C GLN A 141 -1.96 3.22 16.21
N ILE A 142 -2.38 1.95 16.17
CA ILE A 142 -1.53 0.79 15.92
C ILE A 142 -1.94 0.19 14.58
N ASP A 143 -0.96 -0.03 13.72
CA ASP A 143 -1.13 -0.67 12.41
C ASP A 143 -0.34 -1.98 12.36
N ASP A 144 -1.06 -3.09 12.26
CA ASP A 144 -0.51 -4.43 12.14
C ASP A 144 -0.89 -5.08 10.80
N VAL A 145 -0.11 -6.08 10.39
CA VAL A 145 -0.43 -6.92 9.23
C VAL A 145 -0.26 -8.38 9.61
N TYR A 146 -1.31 -9.16 9.42
CA TYR A 146 -1.34 -10.60 9.68
C TYR A 146 -1.26 -11.36 8.36
N ASP A 147 -0.38 -12.35 8.28
CA ASP A 147 -0.18 -13.22 7.11
C ASP A 147 -1.00 -14.52 7.19
N ASP A 148 -1.75 -14.71 8.28
CA ASP A 148 -2.63 -15.83 8.54
C ASP A 148 -4.01 -15.34 9.00
N TYR A 149 -5.08 -15.88 8.41
CA TYR A 149 -6.44 -15.47 8.72
C TYR A 149 -6.86 -15.81 10.16
N THR A 150 -6.35 -16.92 10.71
CA THR A 150 -6.67 -17.32 12.09
C THR A 150 -6.07 -16.34 13.08
N ALA A 151 -4.78 -16.00 12.91
CA ALA A 151 -4.10 -15.00 13.73
C ALA A 151 -4.78 -13.62 13.66
N TYR A 152 -5.26 -13.23 12.47
CA TYR A 152 -6.05 -12.01 12.28
C TYR A 152 -7.37 -12.03 13.09
N LEU A 153 -8.12 -13.14 13.05
CA LEU A 153 -9.36 -13.28 13.81
C LEU A 153 -9.11 -13.34 15.34
N ASP A 154 -8.03 -13.98 15.75
CA ASP A 154 -7.59 -14.02 17.14
C ASP A 154 -7.25 -12.61 17.64
N ALA A 155 -6.57 -11.80 16.83
CA ALA A 155 -6.28 -10.40 17.14
C ALA A 155 -7.54 -9.54 17.28
N LEU A 156 -8.50 -9.66 16.36
CA LEU A 156 -9.80 -8.98 16.47
C LEU A 156 -10.54 -9.38 17.76
N THR A 157 -10.50 -10.66 18.12
CA THR A 157 -11.12 -11.16 19.36
C THR A 157 -10.42 -10.61 20.59
N ALA A 158 -9.09 -10.51 20.57
CA ALA A 158 -8.31 -9.93 21.66
C ALA A 158 -8.61 -8.44 21.84
N ILE A 159 -8.67 -7.67 20.74
CA ILE A 159 -9.05 -6.24 20.77
C ILE A 159 -10.45 -6.07 21.34
N ALA A 160 -11.42 -6.84 20.87
CA ALA A 160 -12.81 -6.73 21.36
C ALA A 160 -12.99 -7.15 22.83
N ALA A 161 -12.05 -7.92 23.40
CA ALA A 161 -12.10 -8.39 24.78
C ALA A 161 -11.35 -7.47 25.75
N ASP A 162 -10.43 -6.64 25.26
CA ASP A 162 -9.57 -5.79 26.06
C ASP A 162 -10.05 -4.33 25.98
N PRO A 163 -10.53 -3.73 27.09
CA PRO A 163 -11.04 -2.36 27.09
C PRO A 163 -9.97 -1.31 26.79
N ASP A 164 -8.70 -1.69 26.81
CA ASP A 164 -7.57 -0.82 26.48
C ASP A 164 -7.38 -0.66 24.96
N PHE A 165 -8.12 -1.39 24.13
CA PHE A 165 -8.03 -1.32 22.67
C PHE A 165 -9.41 -1.18 22.01
N ALA A 166 -9.44 -0.49 20.87
CA ALA A 166 -10.69 -0.24 20.14
C ALA A 166 -10.48 -0.09 18.64
N LEU A 167 -11.51 -0.41 17.85
CA LEU A 167 -11.51 -0.22 16.39
C LEU A 167 -12.04 1.16 15.97
N LEU A 168 -12.78 1.86 16.83
CA LEU A 168 -13.28 3.24 16.63
C LEU A 168 -13.77 3.55 15.20
N GLY A 169 -14.93 3.00 14.83
CA GLY A 169 -15.54 3.24 13.53
C GLY A 169 -15.02 2.32 12.42
N HIS A 170 -14.08 1.42 12.72
CA HIS A 170 -13.61 0.38 11.78
C HIS A 170 -14.23 -1.01 12.05
N ALA A 171 -15.17 -1.13 12.99
CA ALA A 171 -15.81 -2.41 13.31
C ALA A 171 -16.65 -2.97 12.15
N ASP A 172 -17.17 -2.11 11.26
CA ASP A 172 -18.02 -2.50 10.13
C ASP A 172 -17.24 -3.09 8.94
N VAL A 173 -15.95 -2.76 8.83
CA VAL A 173 -15.04 -3.30 7.80
C VAL A 173 -14.33 -4.59 8.24
N HIS A 174 -14.59 -5.06 9.45
CA HIS A 174 -13.99 -6.24 10.04
C HIS A 174 -15.04 -7.29 10.48
N PRO A 175 -14.71 -8.60 10.40
CA PRO A 175 -13.50 -9.16 9.80
C PRO A 175 -13.51 -9.02 8.27
N ALA A 176 -12.34 -8.77 7.69
CA ALA A 176 -12.17 -8.87 6.25
C ALA A 176 -12.45 -10.31 5.78
N PRO A 177 -12.92 -10.53 4.54
CA PRO A 177 -13.09 -11.87 4.01
C PRO A 177 -11.73 -12.57 3.87
N GLN A 178 -11.69 -13.88 4.13
CA GLN A 178 -10.48 -14.67 3.93
C GLN A 178 -10.00 -14.56 2.48
N GLN A 179 -8.74 -14.18 2.32
CA GLN A 179 -8.06 -14.12 1.03
C GLN A 179 -7.55 -15.52 0.67
N THR A 180 -7.56 -15.84 -0.63
CA THR A 180 -6.92 -17.07 -1.10
C THR A 180 -5.55 -16.71 -1.69
N PRO A 181 -4.44 -17.25 -1.17
CA PRO A 181 -3.13 -16.95 -1.69
C PRO A 181 -3.00 -17.43 -3.14
N SER A 182 -2.23 -16.71 -3.95
CA SER A 182 -2.02 -17.03 -5.35
C SER A 182 -0.58 -16.78 -5.80
N ALA A 183 -0.20 -17.48 -6.85
CA ALA A 183 1.12 -17.36 -7.47
C ALA A 183 1.00 -17.45 -8.98
N THR A 184 1.85 -16.73 -9.69
CA THR A 184 2.08 -16.96 -11.12
C THR A 184 3.47 -17.54 -11.27
N LEU A 185 3.56 -18.65 -12.01
CA LEU A 185 4.82 -19.27 -12.38
C LEU A 185 4.98 -19.31 -13.89
N VAL A 186 6.22 -19.23 -14.32
CA VAL A 186 6.65 -19.55 -15.68
C VAL A 186 7.27 -20.93 -15.66
N LEU A 187 6.97 -21.73 -16.68
CA LEU A 187 7.53 -23.06 -16.88
C LEU A 187 8.64 -22.99 -17.94
N PRO A 188 9.49 -24.05 -18.05
CA PRO A 188 10.48 -24.14 -19.11
C PRO A 188 9.91 -23.82 -20.49
N THR A 189 10.68 -23.03 -21.24
CA THR A 189 10.29 -22.54 -22.56
C THR A 189 10.27 -23.69 -23.56
N ILE A 190 9.17 -23.82 -24.30
CA ILE A 190 9.03 -24.85 -25.31
C ILE A 190 9.77 -24.42 -26.57
N THR A 191 10.68 -25.26 -27.07
CA THR A 191 11.35 -25.08 -28.35
C THR A 191 11.08 -26.27 -29.24
N ARG A 192 10.56 -26.04 -30.46
CA ARG A 192 10.25 -27.11 -31.42
C ARG A 192 10.73 -26.79 -32.83
N PRO A 193 10.98 -27.80 -33.68
CA PRO A 193 11.25 -27.57 -35.09
C PRO A 193 10.08 -26.84 -35.75
N ALA A 194 10.35 -25.85 -36.58
CA ALA A 194 9.31 -25.07 -37.28
C ALA A 194 8.48 -25.93 -38.25
N THR A 195 8.99 -27.09 -38.65
CA THR A 195 8.28 -28.09 -39.46
C THR A 195 7.21 -28.85 -38.68
N GLN A 196 7.16 -28.73 -37.36
CA GLN A 196 6.19 -29.38 -36.49
C GLN A 196 5.44 -28.33 -35.68
N SER A 197 4.26 -27.91 -36.17
CA SER A 197 3.44 -26.94 -35.46
C SER A 197 2.97 -27.49 -34.11
N LEU A 198 3.02 -26.64 -33.08
CA LEU A 198 2.47 -26.95 -31.77
C LEU A 198 0.94 -26.87 -31.84
N ASN A 199 0.25 -27.98 -31.58
CA ASN A 199 -1.17 -27.90 -31.22
C ASN A 199 -1.26 -27.35 -29.79
N VAL A 200 -1.47 -26.03 -29.68
CA VAL A 200 -1.49 -25.30 -28.42
C VAL A 200 -2.56 -25.86 -27.48
N GLU A 201 -3.76 -26.15 -27.95
CA GLU A 201 -4.85 -26.67 -27.12
C GLU A 201 -4.49 -28.02 -26.50
N THR A 202 -3.97 -28.95 -27.31
CA THR A 202 -3.56 -30.27 -26.82
C THR A 202 -2.40 -30.18 -25.84
N HIS A 203 -1.40 -29.31 -26.12
CA HIS A 203 -0.27 -29.15 -25.20
C HIS A 203 -0.68 -28.44 -23.92
N THR A 204 -1.55 -27.45 -23.98
CA THR A 204 -2.11 -26.80 -22.79
C THR A 204 -2.80 -27.84 -21.90
N ALA A 205 -3.61 -28.74 -22.47
CA ALA A 205 -4.26 -29.81 -21.70
C ALA A 205 -3.24 -30.77 -21.07
N LEU A 206 -2.21 -31.18 -21.81
CA LEU A 206 -1.15 -32.07 -21.30
C LEU A 206 -0.36 -31.42 -20.16
N VAL A 207 0.13 -30.19 -20.37
CA VAL A 207 0.93 -29.47 -19.37
C VAL A 207 0.05 -29.13 -18.16
N SER A 208 -1.23 -28.80 -18.36
CA SER A 208 -2.15 -28.56 -17.24
C SER A 208 -2.33 -29.78 -16.36
N ALA A 209 -2.40 -30.98 -16.95
CA ALA A 209 -2.47 -32.23 -16.20
C ALA A 209 -1.18 -32.47 -15.40
N LEU A 210 -0.01 -32.36 -16.05
CA LEU A 210 1.30 -32.51 -15.39
C LEU A 210 1.49 -31.52 -14.24
N VAL A 211 1.15 -30.25 -14.46
CA VAL A 211 1.22 -29.23 -13.42
C VAL A 211 0.28 -29.60 -12.28
N SER A 212 -0.99 -29.91 -12.57
CA SER A 212 -1.99 -30.23 -11.54
C SER A 212 -1.59 -31.44 -10.69
N ASP A 213 -1.00 -32.47 -11.30
CA ASP A 213 -0.54 -33.68 -10.60
C ASP A 213 0.69 -33.42 -9.70
N ALA A 214 1.50 -32.42 -10.03
CA ALA A 214 2.70 -32.04 -9.26
C ALA A 214 2.41 -31.03 -8.14
N LEU A 215 1.23 -30.41 -8.11
CA LEU A 215 0.90 -29.40 -7.10
C LEU A 215 0.63 -30.03 -5.72
N PRO A 216 1.02 -29.34 -4.62
CA PRO A 216 0.71 -29.81 -3.29
C PRO A 216 -0.80 -29.75 -2.99
N ALA A 217 -1.23 -30.51 -1.99
CA ALA A 217 -2.63 -30.50 -1.53
C ALA A 217 -3.08 -29.07 -1.16
N GLY A 218 -4.31 -28.73 -1.54
CA GLY A 218 -4.87 -27.38 -1.33
C GLY A 218 -4.49 -26.36 -2.41
N THR A 219 -3.53 -26.67 -3.30
CA THR A 219 -3.20 -25.81 -4.44
C THR A 219 -3.95 -26.25 -5.69
N THR A 220 -4.43 -25.27 -6.46
CA THR A 220 -5.17 -25.49 -7.70
C THR A 220 -4.57 -24.70 -8.85
N LEU A 221 -4.42 -25.35 -10.01
CA LEU A 221 -4.12 -24.65 -11.26
C LEU A 221 -5.39 -23.93 -11.73
N LYS A 222 -5.34 -22.60 -11.84
CA LYS A 222 -6.45 -21.77 -12.33
C LYS A 222 -6.41 -21.58 -13.84
N ALA A 223 -5.21 -21.36 -14.37
CA ALA A 223 -5.02 -21.13 -15.80
C ALA A 223 -3.62 -21.58 -16.22
N LEU A 224 -3.52 -22.05 -17.46
CA LEU A 224 -2.26 -22.28 -18.14
C LEU A 224 -2.33 -21.70 -19.56
N THR A 225 -1.34 -20.89 -19.89
CA THR A 225 -1.27 -20.17 -21.17
C THR A 225 0.04 -20.49 -21.84
N ILE A 226 -0.02 -20.94 -23.10
CA ILE A 226 1.14 -21.11 -23.97
C ILE A 226 1.10 -19.99 -25.01
N THR A 227 2.09 -19.12 -25.01
CA THR A 227 2.15 -17.96 -25.90
C THR A 227 3.25 -18.16 -26.94
N PRO A 228 2.95 -18.06 -28.25
CA PRO A 228 3.98 -18.12 -29.29
C PRO A 228 4.87 -16.87 -29.23
N LEU A 229 6.17 -17.07 -29.07
CA LEU A 229 7.19 -16.03 -29.16
C LEU A 229 7.73 -15.89 -30.60
N GLY A 230 7.47 -16.90 -31.44
CA GLY A 230 7.86 -16.93 -32.84
C GLY A 230 9.25 -17.53 -33.07
N ALA A 231 9.84 -17.17 -34.22
CA ALA A 231 11.20 -17.59 -34.55
C ALA A 231 12.22 -16.80 -33.70
N PRO A 232 13.24 -17.48 -33.14
CA PRO A 232 14.41 -16.81 -32.59
C PRO A 232 15.09 -15.90 -33.60
N ILE A 233 15.97 -15.03 -33.12
CA ILE A 233 16.76 -14.13 -33.95
C ILE A 233 18.25 -14.36 -33.76
N VAL A 234 19.02 -13.98 -34.77
CA VAL A 234 20.47 -13.89 -34.65
C VAL A 234 20.80 -12.66 -33.81
N ILE A 235 21.63 -12.86 -32.79
CA ILE A 235 22.16 -11.80 -31.94
C ILE A 235 23.69 -11.79 -32.02
N ASP A 236 24.27 -10.63 -31.82
CA ASP A 236 25.70 -10.47 -31.51
C ASP A 236 25.96 -11.05 -30.12
N ALA A 237 26.86 -12.02 -30.03
CA ALA A 237 27.15 -12.75 -28.79
C ALA A 237 27.83 -11.88 -27.73
N ASP A 238 28.52 -10.80 -28.11
CA ASP A 238 29.26 -9.93 -27.18
C ASP A 238 28.34 -8.97 -26.42
N ASN A 239 27.27 -8.50 -27.08
CA ASN A 239 26.40 -7.46 -26.54
C ASN A 239 24.90 -7.80 -26.53
N GLY A 240 24.52 -8.97 -27.04
CA GLY A 240 23.15 -9.47 -27.07
C GLY A 240 22.21 -8.72 -28.01
N ARG A 241 22.71 -7.80 -28.85
CA ARG A 241 21.86 -7.02 -29.77
C ARG A 241 21.51 -7.83 -31.00
N ALA A 242 20.31 -7.61 -31.52
CA ALA A 242 19.87 -8.23 -32.76
C ALA A 242 20.81 -7.89 -33.92
N ALA A 243 21.29 -8.92 -34.62
CA ALA A 243 21.96 -8.76 -35.90
C ALA A 243 20.92 -8.38 -36.96
N THR A 244 21.27 -7.45 -37.84
CA THR A 244 20.35 -6.95 -38.87
C THR A 244 20.91 -7.10 -40.27
N ALA A 245 20.03 -7.42 -41.22
CA ALA A 245 20.30 -7.41 -42.65
C ALA A 245 19.34 -6.45 -43.33
N GLY A 246 19.86 -5.40 -43.98
CA GLY A 246 19.02 -4.36 -44.58
C GLY A 246 18.16 -3.58 -43.57
N GLY A 247 18.59 -3.51 -42.30
CA GLY A 247 17.87 -2.83 -41.22
C GLY A 247 16.78 -3.66 -40.52
N ALA A 248 16.55 -4.91 -40.94
CA ALA A 248 15.63 -5.84 -40.29
C ALA A 248 16.39 -6.93 -39.52
N GLU A 249 15.82 -7.38 -38.39
CA GLU A 249 16.35 -8.52 -37.62
C GLU A 249 16.40 -9.78 -38.48
N ILE A 250 17.41 -10.62 -38.27
CA ILE A 250 17.57 -11.88 -39.00
C ILE A 250 16.90 -13.01 -38.21
N PRO A 251 15.76 -13.56 -38.64
CA PRO A 251 15.11 -14.68 -37.96
C PRO A 251 15.85 -15.99 -38.23
N PHE A 252 15.87 -16.89 -37.25
CA PHE A 252 16.27 -18.28 -37.39
C PHE A 252 15.03 -19.14 -37.62
N PRO A 253 14.76 -19.58 -38.87
CA PRO A 253 13.46 -20.13 -39.25
C PRO A 253 13.28 -21.61 -38.87
N GLU A 254 14.32 -22.28 -38.39
CA GLU A 254 14.30 -23.74 -38.19
C GLU A 254 13.54 -24.14 -36.92
N VAL A 255 13.30 -23.22 -35.98
CA VAL A 255 12.60 -23.48 -34.72
C VAL A 255 11.55 -22.43 -34.38
N GLN A 256 10.56 -22.82 -33.59
CA GLN A 256 9.59 -21.93 -32.96
C GLN A 256 9.67 -22.06 -31.44
N VAL A 257 9.49 -20.92 -30.77
CA VAL A 257 9.58 -20.82 -29.31
C VAL A 257 8.25 -20.38 -28.73
N TYR A 258 7.89 -20.95 -27.58
CA TYR A 258 6.69 -20.61 -26.83
C TYR A 258 7.01 -20.44 -25.35
N SER A 259 6.49 -19.37 -24.74
CA SER A 259 6.48 -19.24 -23.29
C SER A 259 5.29 -19.97 -22.70
N VAL A 260 5.45 -20.47 -21.48
CA VAL A 260 4.40 -21.17 -20.75
C VAL A 260 4.25 -20.53 -19.38
N THR A 261 3.05 -20.03 -19.10
CA THR A 261 2.72 -19.39 -17.82
C THR A 261 1.54 -20.12 -17.18
N ALA A 262 1.66 -20.40 -15.89
CA ALA A 262 0.59 -20.98 -15.08
C ALA A 262 0.22 -20.03 -13.93
N THR A 263 -1.05 -19.99 -13.59
CA THR A 263 -1.58 -19.23 -12.44
C THR A 263 -2.17 -20.21 -11.45
N LEU A 264 -1.73 -20.11 -10.21
CA LEU A 264 -2.10 -20.97 -9.09
C LEU A 264 -2.95 -20.21 -8.08
N SER A 265 -3.69 -20.97 -7.29
CA SER A 265 -4.49 -20.48 -6.17
C SER A 265 -4.48 -21.51 -5.06
N GLY A 266 -4.52 -21.04 -3.82
CA GLY A 266 -4.31 -21.86 -2.62
C GLY A 266 -2.86 -21.88 -2.14
N THR A 267 -1.93 -21.27 -2.87
CA THR A 267 -0.56 -21.02 -2.42
C THR A 267 0.04 -19.77 -3.07
N SER A 268 0.95 -19.11 -2.37
CA SER A 268 1.80 -18.03 -2.88
C SER A 268 3.26 -18.47 -3.09
N ASP A 269 3.61 -19.69 -2.66
CA ASP A 269 4.95 -20.25 -2.79
C ASP A 269 4.89 -21.76 -3.11
N LEU A 270 6.00 -22.29 -3.61
CA LEU A 270 6.19 -23.73 -3.86
C LEU A 270 7.55 -24.14 -3.34
N SER A 271 7.70 -25.40 -2.91
CA SER A 271 9.00 -25.90 -2.52
C SER A 271 9.92 -26.04 -3.74
N ASP A 272 11.23 -25.96 -3.50
CA ASP A 272 12.25 -26.18 -4.54
C ASP A 272 12.08 -27.56 -5.21
N GLU A 273 11.67 -28.59 -4.45
CA GLU A 273 11.37 -29.92 -4.98
C GLU A 273 10.18 -29.91 -5.96
N THR A 274 9.10 -29.20 -5.63
CA THR A 274 7.96 -29.04 -6.54
C THR A 274 8.36 -28.28 -7.80
N LEU A 275 9.13 -27.20 -7.67
CA LEU A 275 9.61 -26.42 -8.83
C LEU A 275 10.55 -27.25 -9.72
N GLN A 276 11.44 -28.06 -9.13
CA GLN A 276 12.28 -28.98 -9.88
C GLN A 276 11.45 -30.05 -10.59
N SER A 277 10.49 -30.66 -9.89
CA SER A 277 9.58 -31.64 -10.49
C SER A 277 8.79 -31.06 -11.67
N LEU A 278 8.26 -29.84 -11.52
CA LEU A 278 7.60 -29.12 -12.61
C LEU A 278 8.55 -28.86 -13.79
N THR A 279 9.80 -28.48 -13.50
CA THR A 279 10.84 -28.30 -14.52
C THR A 279 11.06 -29.58 -15.30
N ASP A 280 11.34 -30.68 -14.61
CA ASP A 280 11.67 -31.97 -15.23
C ASP A 280 10.51 -32.52 -16.06
N GLN A 281 9.27 -32.34 -15.60
CA GLN A 281 8.08 -32.86 -16.27
C GLN A 281 7.64 -32.02 -17.48
N THR A 282 7.93 -30.72 -17.48
CA THR A 282 7.41 -29.79 -18.50
C THR A 282 8.47 -29.29 -19.48
N THR A 283 9.74 -29.65 -19.27
CA THR A 283 10.82 -29.35 -20.20
C THR A 283 10.55 -30.00 -21.56
N LEU A 284 10.37 -29.16 -22.58
CA LEU A 284 10.23 -29.57 -23.97
C LEU A 284 11.09 -28.67 -24.85
N THR A 285 12.41 -28.85 -24.73
CA THR A 285 13.41 -28.09 -25.47
C THR A 285 14.20 -29.05 -26.35
N ILE A 286 14.31 -28.72 -27.65
CA ILE A 286 15.26 -29.38 -28.54
C ILE A 286 16.61 -28.67 -28.49
N ASP A 287 17.70 -29.42 -28.56
CA ASP A 287 18.99 -28.84 -28.88
C ASP A 287 19.03 -28.53 -30.38
N TYR A 288 19.31 -27.27 -30.72
CA TYR A 288 19.39 -26.76 -32.10
C TYR A 288 20.75 -26.09 -32.36
N THR A 289 21.76 -26.39 -31.55
CA THR A 289 23.07 -25.72 -31.58
C THR A 289 23.77 -25.89 -32.92
N ASP A 290 23.73 -27.10 -33.50
CA ASP A 290 24.39 -27.39 -34.77
C ASP A 290 23.65 -26.76 -35.95
N GLU A 291 22.31 -26.77 -35.94
CA GLU A 291 21.47 -26.08 -36.94
C GLU A 291 21.66 -24.57 -36.88
N ALA A 292 21.76 -23.99 -35.67
CA ALA A 292 22.06 -22.58 -35.46
C ALA A 292 23.43 -22.21 -36.03
N ARG A 293 24.48 -22.99 -35.72
CA ARG A 293 25.83 -22.76 -36.25
C ARG A 293 25.86 -22.86 -37.79
N ALA A 294 25.20 -23.86 -38.36
CA ALA A 294 25.10 -24.03 -39.80
C ALA A 294 24.32 -22.87 -40.46
N PHE A 295 23.27 -22.37 -39.82
CA PHE A 295 22.54 -21.19 -40.29
C PHE A 295 23.39 -19.93 -40.27
N ILE A 296 24.07 -19.64 -39.17
CA ILE A 296 24.97 -18.47 -39.05
C ILE A 296 26.09 -18.53 -40.10
N ALA A 297 26.68 -19.71 -40.34
CA ALA A 297 27.68 -19.90 -41.38
C ALA A 297 27.12 -19.60 -42.79
N ARG A 298 25.88 -19.99 -43.08
CA ARG A 298 25.18 -19.70 -44.35
C ARG A 298 24.94 -18.21 -44.57
N LEU A 299 24.85 -17.40 -43.51
CA LEU A 299 24.70 -15.94 -43.62
C LEU A 299 25.96 -15.24 -44.12
N GLY A 300 27.11 -15.93 -44.16
CA GLY A 300 28.37 -15.36 -44.64
C GLY A 300 28.92 -14.25 -43.72
N LEU A 301 28.55 -14.27 -42.45
CA LEU A 301 29.02 -13.30 -41.45
C LEU A 301 30.52 -13.52 -41.17
N PRO A 302 31.29 -12.43 -40.91
CA PRO A 302 32.76 -12.47 -40.86
C PRO A 302 33.33 -13.28 -39.69
N CYS A 303 32.50 -13.63 -38.71
CA CYS A 303 32.86 -14.41 -37.53
C CYS A 303 31.64 -15.22 -37.08
N ALA A 304 31.56 -16.51 -37.41
CA ALA A 304 30.42 -17.34 -37.05
C ALA A 304 30.26 -17.49 -35.53
N ASP A 305 31.36 -17.47 -34.78
CA ASP A 305 31.36 -17.59 -33.32
C ASP A 305 30.99 -16.28 -32.60
N CYS A 306 30.93 -15.16 -33.32
CA CYS A 306 30.53 -13.85 -32.77
C CYS A 306 29.00 -13.68 -32.74
N PHE A 307 28.25 -14.65 -33.26
CA PHE A 307 26.79 -14.61 -33.29
C PHE A 307 26.20 -15.81 -32.58
N ALA A 308 25.06 -15.61 -31.97
CA ALA A 308 24.26 -16.64 -31.34
C ALA A 308 22.81 -16.54 -31.79
N ILE A 309 22.01 -17.55 -31.48
CA ILE A 309 20.56 -17.51 -31.66
C ILE A 309 19.93 -17.29 -30.29
N ALA A 310 19.03 -16.31 -30.20
CA ALA A 310 18.27 -16.04 -28.99
C ALA A 310 16.77 -15.94 -29.32
N PRO A 311 15.90 -16.58 -28.51
CA PRO A 311 14.47 -16.37 -28.61
C PRO A 311 14.09 -14.91 -28.35
N LYS A 312 12.91 -14.51 -28.86
CA LYS A 312 12.36 -13.18 -28.57
C LYS A 312 11.70 -13.18 -27.19
N GLY A 313 12.09 -12.24 -26.33
CA GLY A 313 11.54 -12.10 -24.98
C GLY A 313 12.26 -12.98 -23.96
N ASP A 314 11.68 -13.08 -22.76
CA ASP A 314 12.27 -13.85 -21.67
C ASP A 314 12.16 -15.35 -21.93
N THR A 315 13.24 -16.08 -21.61
CA THR A 315 13.29 -17.53 -21.69
C THR A 315 13.59 -18.10 -20.32
N TYR A 316 12.99 -19.25 -20.05
CA TYR A 316 13.09 -19.93 -18.77
C TYR A 316 13.52 -21.36 -19.03
N THR A 317 14.55 -21.82 -18.34
CA THR A 317 15.01 -23.21 -18.35
C THR A 317 14.41 -24.01 -17.20
N GLU A 318 13.92 -23.31 -16.17
CA GLU A 318 13.41 -23.87 -14.92
C GLU A 318 12.07 -23.22 -14.57
N ALA A 319 11.20 -23.98 -13.92
CA ALA A 319 9.96 -23.48 -13.38
C ALA A 319 10.25 -22.46 -12.28
N THR A 320 9.74 -21.24 -12.42
CA THR A 320 10.05 -20.12 -11.53
C THR A 320 8.78 -19.37 -11.16
N ILE A 321 8.61 -19.03 -9.88
CA ILE A 321 7.54 -18.13 -9.45
C ILE A 321 7.94 -16.69 -9.77
N THR A 322 7.13 -16.01 -10.59
CA THR A 322 7.39 -14.63 -11.02
C THR A 322 6.55 -13.61 -10.26
N THR A 323 5.37 -14.02 -9.77
CA THR A 323 4.48 -13.18 -8.96
C THR A 323 3.94 -13.96 -7.79
N ARG A 324 3.91 -13.33 -6.61
CA ARG A 324 3.40 -13.89 -5.36
C ARG A 324 2.35 -12.96 -4.77
N GLN A 325 1.24 -13.52 -4.31
CA GLN A 325 0.25 -12.82 -3.50
C GLN A 325 -0.10 -13.73 -2.31
N ALA A 326 0.61 -13.51 -1.20
CA ALA A 326 0.31 -14.15 0.07
C ALA A 326 -0.97 -13.57 0.67
N GLU A 327 -1.53 -14.25 1.66
CA GLU A 327 -2.55 -13.64 2.52
C GLU A 327 -1.93 -12.45 3.26
N ALA A 328 -2.71 -11.37 3.37
CA ALA A 328 -2.34 -10.21 4.16
C ALA A 328 -3.60 -9.50 4.64
N TYR A 329 -3.73 -9.39 5.95
CA TYR A 329 -4.86 -8.72 6.62
C TYR A 329 -4.32 -7.53 7.39
N PRO A 330 -4.32 -6.32 6.78
CA PRO A 330 -4.01 -5.11 7.52
C PRO A 330 -5.11 -4.86 8.56
N LEU A 331 -4.70 -4.49 9.77
CA LEU A 331 -5.57 -4.17 10.88
C LEU A 331 -5.08 -2.89 11.54
N SER A 332 -5.92 -1.87 11.52
CA SER A 332 -5.68 -0.61 12.21
C SER A 332 -6.64 -0.52 13.39
N TYR A 333 -6.10 -0.22 14.57
CA TYR A 333 -6.85 -0.09 15.81
C TYR A 333 -6.16 0.92 16.73
N TYR A 334 -6.77 1.23 17.87
CA TYR A 334 -6.31 2.28 18.77
C TYR A 334 -5.99 1.75 20.15
N ASP A 335 -4.91 2.25 20.74
CA ASP A 335 -4.56 2.10 22.15
C ASP A 335 -5.24 3.22 22.94
N LEU A 336 -6.05 2.81 23.92
CA LEU A 336 -6.88 3.69 24.76
C LEU A 336 -6.30 3.92 26.15
N ARG A 337 -5.13 3.35 26.45
CA ARG A 337 -4.48 3.51 27.76
C ARG A 337 -4.00 4.94 27.95
N GLU A 338 -3.99 5.35 29.22
CA GLU A 338 -3.30 6.58 29.63
C GLU A 338 -1.84 6.51 29.18
N ALA A 339 -1.34 7.58 28.55
CA ALA A 339 0.05 7.62 28.13
C ALA A 339 0.97 7.56 29.37
N PRO A 340 2.04 6.75 29.37
CA PRO A 340 2.90 6.55 30.55
C PRO A 340 3.71 7.78 30.96
#